data_AF-G3J5K0-F1
#
_entry.id   AF-G3J5K0-F1
#
_cell.length_a   1.000
_cell.length_b   1.000
_cell.length_c   1.000
_cell.angle_alpha   90.00
_cell.angle_beta   90.00
_cell.angle_gamma   90.00
#
_symmetry.space_group_name_H-M   'P 1'
#
loop_
_entity.id
_entity.type
_entity.pdbx_description
1 polymer ?
#
loop_
_entity_poly.entity_id
_entity_poly.type
_entity_poly.pdbx_seq_one_letter_code
_entity_poly.pdbx_strand_id
1 'polypeptide(L)'
;MCTWSASLLGQSDEIMGEACAEPSLTNDGGGGGYDDGDKVMVKIHCRQQQQLARAATAPDSANCFVHSSNNVGTTVPSRSIKKMADPFEVRMRFSSQLQHLNASVASAQKAAQYALKYKEWHEDLHSCILEQVERTNMNTRANIMYFIEHFLDQASREGQPDYIQMMQRDIIRVVDAVAPDDGSGAANVKVVRKVLQGLQGRGFLDSQVATQIIDVIKERGTKDHDLGLSSPMESVTMAEQTPAQPQGQPAKRIVPTRLDKRQVEQRIEEDRERHKRERESIWAVPKGDGAEMDKLWEETSDFGEDDDRLITEENADFDTEMEMQLCSHQRAANGDHR
;
A
#
# COMPACT_ATOMS: atom_id res chain seq x y z
N MET A 1 -40.60 14.06 44.43
CA MET A 1 -39.33 13.95 45.18
C MET A 1 -38.25 14.54 44.28
N CYS A 2 -37.90 15.80 44.53
CA CYS A 2 -36.80 16.49 43.87
C CYS A 2 -35.86 16.96 44.97
N THR A 3 -34.56 16.71 44.82
CA THR A 3 -33.42 17.62 45.09
C THR A 3 -32.11 16.81 45.12
N TRP A 4 -31.01 17.51 44.80
CA TRP A 4 -29.58 17.12 44.81
C TRP A 4 -29.06 16.42 43.55
N SER A 5 -27.97 16.84 42.89
CA SER A 5 -27.13 18.06 43.00
C SER A 5 -26.31 18.19 41.72
N ALA A 6 -26.32 19.39 41.15
CA ALA A 6 -25.32 19.86 40.20
C ALA A 6 -24.04 20.23 40.97
N SER A 7 -22.99 19.43 40.84
CA SER A 7 -21.61 19.76 41.25
C SER A 7 -20.66 18.79 40.56
N LEU A 8 -20.39 19.01 39.26
CA LEU A 8 -19.27 18.40 38.52
C LEU A 8 -19.07 19.06 37.14
N LEU A 9 -19.33 20.37 37.04
CA LEU A 9 -19.15 21.16 35.81
C LEU A 9 -18.27 22.41 36.04
N GLY A 10 -17.41 22.38 37.06
CA GLY A 10 -16.62 23.54 37.47
C GLY A 10 -15.15 23.25 37.77
N GLN A 11 -14.57 22.18 37.23
CA GLN A 11 -13.19 21.79 37.58
C GLN A 11 -12.30 21.39 36.39
N SER A 12 -12.72 21.72 35.17
CA SER A 12 -11.98 21.32 33.95
C SER A 12 -11.37 22.50 33.17
N ASP A 13 -11.65 23.75 33.55
CA ASP A 13 -11.17 24.94 32.82
C ASP A 13 -9.87 25.55 33.39
N GLU A 14 -9.31 24.99 34.46
CA GLU A 14 -8.07 25.50 35.10
C GLU A 14 -6.81 24.67 34.78
N ILE A 15 -6.90 23.65 33.91
CA ILE A 15 -5.76 22.82 33.46
C ILE A 15 -5.64 22.82 31.92
N MET A 16 -5.86 23.98 31.28
CA MET A 16 -5.63 24.16 29.83
C MET A 16 -4.89 25.49 29.52
N GLY A 17 -4.35 26.16 30.54
CA GLY A 17 -3.74 27.49 30.42
C GLY A 17 -2.21 27.53 30.36
N GLU A 18 -1.50 26.41 30.51
CA GLU A 18 -0.06 26.42 30.81
C GLU A 18 0.77 25.45 29.97
N ALA A 19 0.44 25.29 28.69
CA ALA A 19 1.21 24.47 27.73
C ALA A 19 1.71 25.23 26.48
N CYS A 20 1.58 26.56 26.47
CA CYS A 20 2.10 27.41 25.39
C CYS A 20 3.01 28.51 25.96
N ALA A 21 4.13 28.12 26.56
CA ALA A 21 5.24 29.03 26.81
C ALA A 21 6.48 28.46 26.09
N GLU A 22 6.89 29.13 25.02
CA GLU A 22 8.16 28.88 24.34
C GLU A 22 9.32 29.22 25.30
N PRO A 23 10.30 28.34 25.51
CA PRO A 23 11.53 28.76 26.17
C PRO A 23 12.42 29.46 25.15
N SER A 24 12.53 30.78 25.30
CA SER A 24 13.58 31.59 24.71
C SER A 24 14.91 31.30 25.42
N LEU A 25 15.81 30.51 24.82
CA LEU A 25 17.22 30.46 25.23
C LEU A 25 18.17 30.38 24.03
N THR A 26 18.81 31.53 23.81
CA THR A 26 20.25 31.76 23.62
C THR A 26 21.11 30.58 23.15
N ASN A 27 21.73 30.86 22.01
CA ASN A 27 22.79 30.16 21.33
C ASN A 27 24.05 30.03 22.22
N ASP A 28 24.44 28.82 22.59
CA ASP A 28 25.83 28.49 22.88
C ASP A 28 26.15 27.06 22.40
N GLY A 29 27.25 26.96 21.67
CA GLY A 29 27.55 25.83 20.80
C GLY A 29 28.06 24.57 21.51
N GLY A 30 27.66 23.42 20.97
CA GLY A 30 28.24 22.12 21.26
C GLY A 30 27.54 21.06 20.41
N GLY A 31 28.25 20.47 19.44
CA GLY A 31 27.69 19.53 18.49
C GLY A 31 27.24 18.20 19.11
N GLY A 32 26.05 17.77 18.71
CA GLY A 32 25.51 16.42 18.92
C GLY A 32 24.32 16.24 17.98
N GLY A 33 24.44 15.33 17.01
CA GLY A 33 23.38 15.04 16.05
C GLY A 33 22.22 14.35 16.77
N TYR A 34 21.05 15.01 16.77
CA TYR A 34 19.78 14.43 17.16
C TYR A 34 18.85 14.37 15.95
N ASP A 35 18.27 13.20 15.77
CA ASP A 35 17.47 12.76 14.63
C ASP A 35 16.27 13.65 14.30
N ASP A 36 16.12 13.96 13.01
CA ASP A 36 14.96 14.66 12.42
C ASP A 36 13.67 13.80 12.42
N GLY A 37 13.74 12.54 12.87
CA GLY A 37 12.62 11.59 12.91
C GLY A 37 11.57 11.92 13.97
N ASP A 38 11.99 12.39 15.15
CA ASP A 38 11.08 12.57 16.30
C ASP A 38 10.18 13.80 16.14
N LYS A 39 10.68 14.85 15.47
CA LYS A 39 9.90 16.06 15.18
C LYS A 39 8.77 15.82 14.16
N VAL A 40 8.89 14.79 13.32
CA VAL A 40 7.88 14.42 12.32
C VAL A 40 6.77 13.59 12.98
N MET A 41 7.13 12.67 13.88
CA MET A 41 6.17 11.85 14.64
C MET A 41 5.26 12.69 15.54
N VAL A 42 5.81 13.66 16.27
CA VAL A 42 5.01 14.55 17.15
C VAL A 42 4.02 15.40 16.34
N LYS A 43 4.39 15.85 15.13
CA LYS A 43 3.48 16.61 14.24
C LYS A 43 2.38 15.73 13.65
N ILE A 44 2.65 14.46 13.34
CA ILE A 44 1.64 13.51 12.85
C ILE A 44 0.64 13.18 13.97
N HIS A 45 1.13 12.93 15.18
CA HIS A 45 0.29 12.61 16.34
C HIS A 45 -0.65 13.78 16.70
N CYS A 46 -0.15 15.01 16.71
CA CYS A 46 -0.95 16.21 16.98
C CYS A 46 -2.04 16.44 15.91
N ARG A 47 -1.73 16.20 14.62
CA ARG A 47 -2.72 16.30 13.52
C ARG A 47 -3.81 15.24 13.62
N GLN A 48 -3.46 14.02 14.04
CA GLN A 48 -4.40 12.93 14.25
C GLN A 48 -5.36 13.24 15.42
N GLN A 49 -4.83 13.78 16.52
CA GLN A 49 -5.61 14.14 17.70
C GLN A 49 -6.57 15.30 17.43
N GLN A 50 -6.16 16.27 16.61
CA GLN A 50 -7.00 17.40 16.22
C GLN A 50 -8.13 17.01 15.23
N GLN A 51 -7.98 15.91 14.49
CA GLN A 51 -9.03 15.33 13.64
C GLN A 51 -10.05 14.51 14.45
N LEU A 52 -9.59 13.77 15.46
CA LEU A 52 -10.47 13.01 16.36
C LEU A 52 -11.33 13.91 17.23
N ALA A 53 -10.79 15.04 17.71
CA ALA A 53 -11.56 16.02 18.47
C ALA A 53 -12.69 16.68 17.65
N ARG A 54 -12.53 16.82 16.33
CA ARG A 54 -13.57 17.37 15.43
C ARG A 54 -14.68 16.38 15.11
N ALA A 55 -14.41 15.08 15.17
CA ALA A 55 -15.41 14.04 14.95
C ALA A 55 -16.32 13.85 16.16
N ALA A 56 -15.83 14.13 17.37
CA ALA A 56 -16.58 13.97 18.63
C ALA A 56 -17.64 15.05 18.89
N THR A 57 -17.68 16.14 18.12
CA THR A 57 -18.59 17.28 18.32
C THR A 57 -19.77 17.35 17.33
N ALA A 58 -20.02 16.30 16.55
CA ALA A 58 -21.17 16.26 15.63
C ALA A 58 -22.40 15.62 16.31
N PRO A 59 -23.53 16.32 16.48
CA PRO A 59 -24.74 15.72 17.05
C PRO A 59 -25.46 14.84 16.01
N ASP A 60 -25.67 13.57 16.37
CA ASP A 60 -26.53 12.61 15.67
C ASP A 60 -28.01 13.01 15.80
N SER A 61 -28.71 13.16 14.67
CA SER A 61 -30.18 13.28 14.66
C SER A 61 -30.80 12.05 13.96
N ALA A 62 -31.21 11.08 14.77
CA ALA A 62 -31.99 9.93 14.33
C ALA A 62 -33.50 10.20 14.42
N ASN A 63 -34.16 9.93 13.29
CA ASN A 63 -35.56 9.61 13.02
C ASN A 63 -36.56 9.47 14.19
N CYS A 64 -37.69 10.19 14.08
CA CYS A 64 -38.98 9.79 14.65
C CYS A 64 -40.05 9.75 13.54
N PHE A 65 -40.72 8.60 13.46
CA PHE A 65 -41.73 8.23 12.47
C PHE A 65 -43.13 8.52 13.02
N VAL A 66 -43.99 9.20 12.25
CA VAL A 66 -45.46 9.21 12.50
C VAL A 66 -46.22 9.30 11.17
N HIS A 67 -47.25 8.47 11.03
CA HIS A 67 -48.19 8.39 9.90
C HIS A 67 -49.11 9.61 9.81
N SER A 68 -49.48 10.08 8.59
CA SER A 68 -50.88 10.14 8.09
C SER A 68 -51.03 10.96 6.78
N SER A 69 -51.63 10.30 5.78
CA SER A 69 -52.58 10.75 4.74
C SER A 69 -52.33 11.95 3.80
N ASN A 70 -52.39 11.61 2.50
CA ASN A 70 -52.93 12.33 1.33
C ASN A 70 -52.47 13.76 1.00
N ASN A 71 -51.72 13.92 -0.09
CA ASN A 71 -52.13 14.84 -1.17
C ASN A 71 -51.46 14.52 -2.52
N VAL A 72 -52.24 14.66 -3.58
CA VAL A 72 -51.87 14.47 -4.98
C VAL A 72 -50.98 15.62 -5.43
N GLY A 73 -49.80 15.30 -5.99
CA GLY A 73 -48.87 16.29 -6.52
C GLY A 73 -47.87 15.62 -7.45
N THR A 74 -48.15 15.68 -8.74
CA THR A 74 -47.30 15.21 -9.84
C THR A 74 -45.96 15.95 -9.78
N THR A 75 -44.96 15.37 -9.11
CA THR A 75 -43.59 15.85 -9.11
C THR A 75 -42.80 14.99 -10.07
N VAL A 76 -42.52 15.56 -11.24
CA VAL A 76 -41.57 15.03 -12.20
C VAL A 76 -40.22 14.96 -11.48
N PRO A 77 -39.52 13.81 -11.43
CA PRO A 77 -38.20 13.78 -10.86
C PRO A 77 -37.29 14.62 -11.75
N SER A 78 -36.70 15.65 -11.14
CA SER A 78 -35.64 16.46 -11.74
C SER A 78 -34.51 15.53 -12.16
N ARG A 79 -34.50 15.17 -13.44
CA ARG A 79 -33.43 14.43 -14.08
C ARG A 79 -32.23 15.36 -14.01
N SER A 80 -31.31 15.13 -13.07
CA SER A 80 -29.98 15.73 -13.10
C SER A 80 -29.50 15.63 -14.54
N ILE A 81 -29.28 16.79 -15.16
CA ILE A 81 -28.64 16.88 -16.46
C ILE A 81 -27.20 16.41 -16.20
N LYS A 82 -26.99 15.09 -16.23
CA LYS A 82 -25.69 14.49 -16.47
C LYS A 82 -25.24 15.18 -17.75
N LYS A 83 -24.20 16.02 -17.68
CA LYS A 83 -23.38 16.27 -18.87
C LYS A 83 -23.00 14.88 -19.35
N MET A 84 -23.70 14.36 -20.37
CA MET A 84 -23.34 13.09 -20.97
C MET A 84 -21.95 13.34 -21.51
N ALA A 85 -20.95 12.82 -20.81
CA ALA A 85 -19.59 12.91 -21.27
C ALA A 85 -19.55 12.17 -22.60
N ASP A 86 -18.86 12.75 -23.57
CA ASP A 86 -18.68 12.12 -24.86
C ASP A 86 -17.98 10.76 -24.67
N PRO A 87 -18.53 9.64 -25.19
CA PRO A 87 -17.94 8.31 -25.01
C PRO A 87 -16.48 8.26 -25.45
N PHE A 88 -16.11 8.98 -26.51
CA PHE A 88 -14.73 9.03 -26.98
C PHE A 88 -13.81 9.78 -25.99
N GLU A 89 -14.26 10.90 -25.44
CA GLU A 89 -13.52 11.59 -24.37
C GLU A 89 -13.34 10.68 -23.14
N VAL A 90 -14.38 9.94 -22.75
CA VAL A 90 -14.33 8.99 -21.62
C VAL A 90 -13.28 7.91 -21.87
N ARG A 91 -13.31 7.29 -23.04
CA ARG A 91 -12.34 6.29 -23.49
C ARG A 91 -10.91 6.82 -23.48
N MET A 92 -10.69 7.98 -24.09
CA MET A 92 -9.35 8.58 -24.23
C MET A 92 -8.76 8.91 -22.86
N ARG A 93 -9.55 9.51 -21.97
CA ARG A 93 -9.11 9.84 -20.61
C ARG A 93 -8.84 8.60 -19.76
N PHE A 94 -9.65 7.55 -19.89
CA PHE A 94 -9.44 6.32 -19.15
C PHE A 94 -8.20 5.57 -19.64
N SER A 95 -8.05 5.44 -20.96
CA SER A 95 -6.86 4.84 -21.58
C SER A 95 -5.58 5.55 -21.15
N SER A 96 -5.58 6.89 -21.13
CA SER A 96 -4.43 7.67 -20.66
C SER A 96 -4.12 7.42 -19.18
N GLN A 97 -5.12 7.28 -18.32
CA GLN A 97 -4.91 6.92 -16.91
C GLN A 97 -4.27 5.53 -16.77
N LEU A 98 -4.78 4.54 -17.50
CA LEU A 98 -4.25 3.17 -17.49
C LEU A 98 -2.80 3.08 -17.99
N GLN A 99 -2.44 3.84 -19.03
CA GLN A 99 -1.07 3.89 -19.57
C GLN A 99 -0.04 4.42 -18.57
N HIS A 100 -0.46 5.30 -17.66
CA HIS A 100 0.39 5.95 -16.68
C HIS A 100 0.17 5.40 -15.26
N LEU A 101 -0.46 4.22 -15.14
CA LEU A 101 -0.58 3.54 -13.85
C LEU A 101 0.80 3.19 -13.29
N ASN A 102 0.97 3.46 -12.00
CA ASN A 102 2.18 3.20 -11.24
C ASN A 102 1.84 2.42 -9.95
N ALA A 103 2.85 2.13 -9.14
CA ALA A 103 2.69 1.40 -7.87
C ALA A 103 1.82 2.12 -6.81
N SER A 104 1.46 3.39 -7.01
CA SER A 104 0.69 4.16 -6.04
C SER A 104 -0.78 3.76 -6.02
N VAL A 105 -1.29 3.52 -4.82
CA VAL A 105 -2.71 3.27 -4.54
C VAL A 105 -3.57 4.43 -5.05
N ALA A 106 -3.10 5.68 -4.95
CA ALA A 106 -3.84 6.85 -5.41
C ALA A 106 -4.08 6.83 -6.94
N SER A 107 -3.11 6.31 -7.71
CA SER A 107 -3.24 6.20 -9.17
C SER A 107 -4.32 5.19 -9.54
N ALA A 108 -4.32 4.02 -8.87
CA ALA A 108 -5.31 2.97 -9.05
C ALA A 108 -6.70 3.42 -8.59
N GLN A 109 -6.81 4.07 -7.44
CA GLN A 109 -8.06 4.61 -6.90
C GLN A 109 -8.70 5.61 -7.85
N LYS A 110 -7.92 6.55 -8.39
CA LYS A 110 -8.41 7.55 -9.34
C LYS A 110 -8.97 6.90 -10.61
N ALA A 111 -8.26 5.92 -11.17
CA ALA A 111 -8.72 5.18 -12.34
C ALA A 111 -10.00 4.37 -12.05
N ALA A 112 -10.09 3.73 -10.87
CA ALA A 112 -11.26 2.95 -10.47
C ALA A 112 -12.50 3.85 -10.30
N GLN A 113 -12.37 4.95 -9.58
CA GLN A 113 -13.43 5.94 -9.42
C GLN A 113 -13.88 6.52 -10.76
N TYR A 114 -12.94 6.73 -11.69
CA TYR A 114 -13.29 7.18 -13.04
C TYR A 114 -14.18 6.16 -13.77
N ALA A 115 -13.82 4.88 -13.72
CA ALA A 115 -14.60 3.82 -14.36
C ALA A 115 -15.99 3.64 -13.73
N LEU A 116 -16.09 3.78 -12.40
CA LEU A 116 -17.37 3.66 -11.67
C LEU A 116 -18.28 4.87 -11.89
N LYS A 117 -17.70 6.08 -11.99
CA LYS A 117 -18.43 7.30 -12.35
C LYS A 117 -19.11 7.19 -13.71
N TYR A 118 -18.45 6.53 -14.67
CA TYR A 118 -18.92 6.34 -16.04
C TYR A 118 -19.36 4.90 -16.33
N LYS A 119 -19.92 4.21 -15.33
CA LYS A 119 -20.38 2.81 -15.44
C LYS A 119 -21.39 2.52 -16.57
N GLU A 120 -22.06 3.56 -17.09
CA GLU A 120 -22.92 3.45 -18.27
C GLU A 120 -22.14 3.01 -19.53
N TRP A 121 -20.82 3.19 -19.55
CA TRP A 121 -19.90 2.79 -20.63
C TRP A 121 -18.98 1.62 -20.24
N HIS A 122 -19.41 0.78 -19.29
CA HIS A 122 -18.59 -0.29 -18.70
C HIS A 122 -17.99 -1.26 -19.73
N GLU A 123 -18.68 -1.58 -20.82
CA GLU A 123 -18.16 -2.45 -21.88
C GLU A 123 -16.95 -1.85 -22.62
N ASP A 124 -17.01 -0.56 -22.94
CA ASP A 124 -15.92 0.15 -23.62
C ASP A 124 -14.75 0.40 -22.65
N LEU A 125 -15.05 0.75 -21.40
CA LEU A 125 -14.04 0.89 -20.35
C LEU A 125 -13.33 -0.44 -20.07
N HIS A 126 -14.05 -1.56 -20.00
CA HIS A 126 -13.45 -2.89 -19.89
C HIS A 126 -12.55 -3.20 -21.09
N SER A 127 -13.01 -2.86 -22.30
CA SER A 127 -12.20 -2.99 -23.51
C SER A 127 -10.91 -2.15 -23.45
N CYS A 128 -10.94 -0.96 -22.84
CA CYS A 128 -9.74 -0.16 -22.58
C CYS A 128 -8.76 -0.88 -21.66
N ILE A 129 -9.23 -1.58 -20.61
CA ILE A 129 -8.35 -2.35 -19.71
C ILE A 129 -7.61 -3.43 -20.49
N LEU A 130 -8.34 -4.21 -21.30
CA LEU A 130 -7.75 -5.27 -22.12
C LEU A 130 -6.79 -4.72 -23.18
N GLU A 131 -7.15 -3.59 -23.79
CA GLU A 131 -6.28 -2.91 -24.75
C GLU A 131 -4.98 -2.43 -24.11
N GLN A 132 -5.04 -1.78 -22.94
CA GLN A 132 -3.84 -1.23 -22.31
C GLN A 132 -2.95 -2.32 -21.70
N VAL A 133 -3.52 -3.42 -21.17
CA VAL A 133 -2.68 -4.54 -20.69
C VAL A 133 -1.92 -5.21 -21.85
N GLU A 134 -2.44 -5.19 -23.06
CA GLU A 134 -1.77 -5.77 -24.23
C GLU A 134 -0.77 -4.83 -24.91
N ARG A 135 -0.98 -3.51 -24.81
CA ARG A 135 -0.20 -2.49 -25.55
C ARG A 135 0.90 -1.81 -24.74
N THR A 136 0.91 -1.96 -23.42
CA THR A 136 1.89 -1.29 -22.53
C THR A 136 3.10 -2.17 -22.21
N ASN A 137 4.10 -1.59 -21.55
CA ASN A 137 5.31 -2.30 -21.13
C ASN A 137 5.02 -3.26 -19.94
N MET A 138 5.91 -4.22 -19.69
CA MET A 138 5.72 -5.27 -18.67
C MET A 138 5.49 -4.77 -17.25
N ASN A 139 6.05 -3.60 -16.89
CA ASN A 139 5.85 -3.01 -15.58
C ASN A 139 4.45 -2.39 -15.46
N THR A 140 4.02 -1.61 -16.46
CA THR A 140 2.65 -1.08 -16.52
C THR A 140 1.61 -2.21 -16.56
N ARG A 141 1.90 -3.33 -17.23
CA ARG A 141 1.05 -4.54 -17.20
C ARG A 141 0.88 -5.11 -15.78
N ALA A 142 1.95 -5.16 -15.00
CA ALA A 142 1.87 -5.55 -13.59
C ALA A 142 1.05 -4.55 -12.77
N ASN A 143 1.21 -3.24 -13.02
CA ASN A 143 0.40 -2.19 -12.38
C ASN A 143 -1.09 -2.32 -12.72
N ILE A 144 -1.42 -2.64 -13.98
CA ILE A 144 -2.80 -2.92 -14.41
C ILE A 144 -3.35 -4.16 -13.71
N MET A 145 -2.55 -5.21 -13.51
CA MET A 145 -2.97 -6.41 -12.76
C MET A 145 -3.39 -6.07 -11.32
N TYR A 146 -2.57 -5.28 -10.60
CA TYR A 146 -2.93 -4.81 -9.25
C TYR A 146 -4.15 -3.88 -9.26
N PHE A 147 -4.25 -3.01 -10.27
CA PHE A 147 -5.41 -2.16 -10.45
C PHE A 147 -6.70 -2.97 -10.61
N ILE A 148 -6.70 -4.07 -11.37
CA ILE A 148 -7.88 -4.93 -11.56
C ILE A 148 -8.39 -5.46 -10.22
N GLU A 149 -7.51 -5.97 -9.36
CA GLU A 149 -7.89 -6.45 -8.02
C GLU A 149 -8.60 -5.37 -7.22
N HIS A 150 -8.01 -4.18 -7.18
CA HIS A 150 -8.53 -3.05 -6.45
C HIS A 150 -9.83 -2.51 -7.05
N PHE A 151 -9.92 -2.47 -8.38
CA PHE A 151 -11.09 -2.01 -9.11
C PHE A 151 -12.29 -2.92 -8.90
N LEU A 152 -12.11 -4.24 -8.96
CA LEU A 152 -13.19 -5.20 -8.72
C LEU A 152 -13.70 -5.14 -7.28
N ASP A 153 -12.82 -4.93 -6.30
CA ASP A 153 -13.22 -4.70 -4.91
C ASP A 153 -14.12 -3.47 -4.76
N GLN A 154 -13.77 -2.35 -5.41
CA GLN A 154 -14.63 -1.16 -5.41
C GLN A 154 -15.93 -1.38 -6.19
N ALA A 155 -15.87 -2.01 -7.36
CA ALA A 155 -17.05 -2.31 -8.18
C ALA A 155 -18.05 -3.21 -7.44
N SER A 156 -17.55 -4.18 -6.68
CA SER A 156 -18.39 -5.05 -5.83
C SER A 156 -19.12 -4.25 -4.74
N ARG A 157 -18.43 -3.31 -4.08
CA ARG A 157 -19.02 -2.45 -3.03
C ARG A 157 -20.07 -1.49 -3.58
N GLU A 158 -19.88 -1.02 -4.82
CA GLU A 158 -20.84 -0.16 -5.52
C GLU A 158 -21.97 -0.93 -6.21
N GLY A 159 -21.98 -2.27 -6.12
CA GLY A 159 -23.02 -3.11 -6.71
C GLY A 159 -22.99 -3.15 -8.23
N GLN A 160 -21.80 -3.15 -8.85
CA GLN A 160 -21.62 -3.24 -10.30
C GLN A 160 -21.02 -4.62 -10.69
N PRO A 161 -21.84 -5.69 -10.76
CA PRO A 161 -21.37 -7.05 -11.03
C PRO A 161 -20.89 -7.27 -12.47
N ASP A 162 -21.31 -6.43 -13.42
CA ASP A 162 -20.94 -6.56 -14.84
C ASP A 162 -19.42 -6.52 -15.03
N TYR A 163 -18.72 -5.67 -14.29
CA TYR A 163 -17.24 -5.61 -14.33
C TYR A 163 -16.60 -6.91 -13.84
N ILE A 164 -17.19 -7.56 -12.83
CA ILE A 164 -16.70 -8.83 -12.30
C ILE A 164 -16.90 -9.93 -13.35
N GLN A 165 -18.09 -10.02 -13.96
CA GLN A 165 -18.39 -11.03 -14.97
C GLN A 165 -17.53 -10.89 -16.22
N MET A 166 -17.36 -9.66 -16.74
CA MET A 166 -16.48 -9.40 -17.88
C MET A 166 -15.03 -9.76 -17.56
N MET A 167 -14.55 -9.45 -16.35
CA MET A 167 -13.19 -9.78 -15.95
C MET A 167 -12.99 -11.28 -15.74
N GLN A 168 -13.96 -12.00 -15.16
CA GLN A 168 -13.91 -13.46 -15.04
C GLN A 168 -13.77 -14.15 -16.40
N ARG A 169 -14.51 -13.67 -17.41
CA ARG A 169 -14.42 -14.18 -18.79
C ARG A 169 -13.03 -13.94 -19.39
N ASP A 170 -12.47 -12.75 -19.16
CA ASP A 170 -11.26 -12.30 -19.86
C ASP A 170 -9.96 -12.45 -19.02
N ILE A 171 -10.03 -13.07 -17.83
CA ILE A 171 -8.89 -13.16 -16.90
C ILE A 171 -7.69 -13.90 -17.49
N ILE A 172 -7.92 -14.94 -18.30
CA ILE A 172 -6.84 -15.69 -18.97
C ILE A 172 -6.11 -14.77 -19.96
N ARG A 173 -6.86 -13.94 -20.71
CA ARG A 173 -6.29 -12.97 -21.64
C ARG A 173 -5.44 -11.92 -20.93
N VAL A 174 -5.90 -11.44 -19.77
CA VAL A 174 -5.11 -10.53 -18.92
C VAL A 174 -3.84 -11.22 -18.45
N VAL A 175 -3.95 -12.43 -17.92
CA VAL A 175 -2.82 -13.22 -17.42
C VAL A 175 -1.77 -13.47 -18.51
N ASP A 176 -2.19 -13.88 -19.70
CA ASP A 176 -1.28 -14.13 -20.82
C ASP A 176 -0.63 -12.84 -21.35
N ALA A 177 -1.28 -11.69 -21.19
CA ALA A 177 -0.65 -10.41 -21.48
C ALA A 177 0.40 -10.01 -20.42
N VAL A 178 0.18 -10.30 -19.13
CA VAL A 178 1.09 -9.93 -18.03
C VAL A 178 2.25 -10.92 -17.86
N ALA A 179 1.99 -12.21 -18.08
CA ALA A 179 2.94 -13.31 -17.94
C ALA A 179 2.82 -14.30 -19.12
N PRO A 180 3.30 -13.91 -20.32
CA PRO A 180 3.19 -14.75 -21.52
C PRO A 180 4.07 -16.00 -21.44
N ASP A 181 3.75 -17.01 -22.27
CA ASP A 181 4.48 -18.29 -22.34
C ASP A 181 5.93 -18.18 -22.86
N ASP A 182 6.27 -17.06 -23.48
CA ASP A 182 7.60 -16.78 -24.05
C ASP A 182 8.67 -16.45 -23.00
N GLY A 183 8.28 -16.40 -21.71
CA GLY A 183 9.15 -16.07 -20.59
C GLY A 183 9.39 -14.58 -20.38
N SER A 184 8.91 -13.70 -21.27
CA SER A 184 9.11 -12.24 -21.16
C SER A 184 8.47 -11.63 -19.90
N GLY A 185 7.44 -12.29 -19.35
CA GLY A 185 6.76 -11.92 -18.12
C GLY A 185 7.14 -12.75 -16.89
N ALA A 186 8.25 -13.50 -16.91
CA ALA A 186 8.69 -14.34 -15.78
C ALA A 186 8.80 -13.55 -14.46
N ALA A 187 9.30 -12.31 -14.51
CA ALA A 187 9.39 -11.41 -13.36
C ALA A 187 8.03 -11.03 -12.76
N ASN A 188 6.94 -11.14 -13.54
CA ASN A 188 5.57 -10.82 -13.09
C ASN A 188 4.83 -12.03 -12.51
N VAL A 189 5.39 -13.25 -12.58
CA VAL A 189 4.71 -14.48 -12.12
C VAL A 189 4.27 -14.38 -10.65
N LYS A 190 5.11 -13.78 -9.79
CA LYS A 190 4.76 -13.56 -8.38
C LYS A 190 3.59 -12.58 -8.22
N VAL A 191 3.56 -11.52 -9.02
CA VAL A 191 2.47 -10.53 -9.04
C VAL A 191 1.17 -11.19 -9.44
N VAL A 192 1.17 -11.95 -10.55
CA VAL A 192 -0.03 -12.64 -11.03
C VAL A 192 -0.56 -13.62 -10.00
N ARG A 193 0.31 -14.42 -9.37
CA ARG A 193 -0.08 -15.34 -8.30
C ARG A 193 -0.77 -14.61 -7.14
N LYS A 194 -0.15 -13.54 -6.65
CA LYS A 194 -0.66 -12.76 -5.52
C LYS A 194 -2.04 -12.18 -5.83
N VAL A 195 -2.20 -11.58 -7.00
CA VAL A 195 -3.48 -10.98 -7.41
C VAL A 195 -4.56 -12.05 -7.59
N LEU A 196 -4.27 -13.18 -8.24
CA LEU A 196 -5.24 -14.26 -8.41
C LEU A 196 -5.72 -14.84 -7.07
N GLN A 197 -4.81 -14.99 -6.10
CA GLN A 197 -5.17 -15.38 -4.73
C GLN A 197 -6.05 -14.32 -4.06
N GLY A 198 -5.77 -13.03 -4.26
CA GLY A 198 -6.61 -11.93 -3.79
C GLY A 198 -8.01 -11.92 -4.41
N LEU A 199 -8.13 -12.20 -5.71
CA LEU A 199 -9.41 -12.32 -6.40
C LEU A 199 -10.22 -13.53 -5.91
N GLN A 200 -9.55 -14.67 -5.69
CA GLN A 200 -10.15 -15.87 -5.13
C GLN A 200 -10.66 -15.63 -3.70
N GLY A 201 -9.83 -15.04 -2.83
CA GLY A 201 -10.18 -14.78 -1.43
C GLY A 201 -11.39 -13.84 -1.26
N ARG A 202 -11.66 -12.98 -2.24
CA ARG A 202 -12.83 -12.10 -2.28
C ARG A 202 -14.02 -12.69 -3.04
N GLY A 203 -13.89 -13.88 -3.62
CA GLY A 203 -14.95 -14.53 -4.40
C GLY A 203 -15.17 -13.95 -5.80
N PHE A 204 -14.24 -13.17 -6.33
CA PHE A 204 -14.31 -12.64 -7.70
C PHE A 204 -13.87 -13.65 -8.75
N LEU A 205 -13.19 -14.73 -8.35
CA LEU A 205 -12.79 -15.82 -9.23
C LEU A 205 -13.04 -17.15 -8.52
N ASP A 206 -13.51 -18.15 -9.28
CA ASP A 206 -13.71 -19.49 -8.74
C ASP A 206 -12.37 -20.12 -8.31
N SER A 207 -12.41 -20.87 -7.20
CA SER A 207 -11.24 -21.48 -6.58
C SER A 207 -10.53 -22.47 -7.52
N GLN A 208 -11.28 -23.24 -8.30
CA GLN A 208 -10.71 -24.21 -9.24
C GLN A 208 -10.05 -23.49 -10.42
N VAL A 209 -10.71 -22.48 -10.96
CA VAL A 209 -10.18 -21.66 -12.07
C VAL A 209 -8.90 -20.95 -11.65
N ALA A 210 -8.89 -20.32 -10.47
CA ALA A 210 -7.71 -19.64 -9.93
C ALA A 210 -6.53 -20.61 -9.78
N THR A 211 -6.78 -21.79 -9.21
CA THR A 211 -5.74 -22.81 -8.99
C THR A 211 -5.15 -23.32 -10.31
N GLN A 212 -6.00 -23.62 -11.30
CA GLN A 212 -5.57 -24.07 -12.62
C GLN A 212 -4.67 -23.03 -13.31
N ILE A 213 -5.08 -21.76 -13.29
CA ILE A 213 -4.29 -20.67 -13.87
C ILE A 213 -2.95 -20.55 -13.13
N ILE A 214 -2.96 -20.57 -11.80
CA ILE A 214 -1.75 -20.46 -10.98
C ILE A 214 -0.77 -21.61 -11.27
N ASP A 215 -1.26 -22.83 -11.47
CA ASP A 215 -0.42 -24.00 -11.74
C ASP A 215 0.23 -23.91 -13.12
N VAL A 216 -0.52 -23.50 -14.16
CA VAL A 216 0.03 -23.27 -15.50
C VAL A 216 1.15 -22.23 -15.48
N ILE A 217 1.01 -21.16 -14.70
CA ILE A 217 2.01 -20.09 -14.64
C ILE A 217 3.25 -20.47 -13.82
N LYS A 218 3.16 -21.43 -12.87
CA LYS A 218 4.33 -21.90 -12.09
C LYS A 218 5.45 -22.38 -13.01
N GLU A 219 5.10 -23.10 -14.07
CA GLU A 219 6.04 -23.65 -15.05
C GLU A 219 6.71 -22.57 -15.92
N ARG A 220 6.09 -21.38 -16.02
CA ARG A 220 6.62 -20.24 -16.77
C ARG A 220 7.73 -19.51 -16.01
N GLY A 221 7.65 -19.46 -14.67
CA GLY A 221 8.60 -18.74 -13.82
C GLY A 221 9.93 -19.47 -13.57
N THR A 222 9.98 -20.80 -13.74
CA THR A 222 11.18 -21.61 -13.49
C THR A 222 12.17 -21.62 -14.67
N LYS A 223 11.72 -21.30 -15.88
CA LYS A 223 12.56 -21.30 -17.10
C LYS A 223 13.68 -20.25 -17.09
N ASP A 224 13.59 -19.22 -16.25
CA ASP A 224 14.61 -18.16 -16.14
C ASP A 224 15.75 -18.53 -15.18
N HIS A 225 15.48 -19.36 -14.17
CA HIS A 225 16.51 -19.77 -13.19
C HIS A 225 17.55 -20.74 -13.80
N ASP A 226 17.20 -21.42 -14.90
CA ASP A 226 18.11 -22.30 -15.66
C ASP A 226 19.05 -21.50 -16.58
N LEU A 227 18.61 -20.32 -17.05
CA LEU A 227 19.40 -19.44 -17.92
C LEU A 227 20.29 -18.47 -17.12
N GLY A 228 19.95 -18.19 -15.86
CA GLY A 228 20.66 -17.25 -14.98
C GLY A 228 21.93 -17.77 -14.30
N LEU A 229 22.23 -19.08 -14.35
CA LEU A 229 23.46 -19.65 -13.78
C LEU A 229 24.63 -19.70 -14.78
N SER A 230 24.40 -19.35 -16.04
CA SER A 230 25.44 -19.21 -17.05
C SER A 230 26.02 -17.79 -17.03
N SER A 231 26.68 -17.42 -15.94
CA SER A 231 27.47 -16.18 -15.90
C SER A 231 28.62 -16.30 -16.93
N PRO A 232 28.69 -15.44 -17.98
CA PRO A 232 29.81 -15.46 -18.90
C PRO A 232 31.04 -14.93 -18.13
N MET A 233 31.96 -15.84 -17.80
CA MET A 233 33.31 -15.45 -17.42
C MET A 233 33.92 -14.72 -18.60
N GLU A 234 33.98 -13.39 -18.53
CA GLU A 234 34.70 -12.55 -19.48
C GLU A 234 36.19 -12.90 -19.40
N SER A 235 36.62 -13.84 -20.25
CA SER A 235 38.04 -14.11 -20.46
C SER A 235 38.63 -12.96 -21.27
N VAL A 236 39.20 -11.99 -20.56
CA VAL A 236 40.08 -10.98 -21.14
C VAL A 236 41.29 -11.72 -21.71
N THR A 237 41.27 -12.01 -23.01
CA THR A 237 42.43 -12.53 -23.74
C THR A 237 42.88 -11.45 -24.71
N MET A 238 44.08 -10.94 -24.43
CA MET A 238 44.80 -9.99 -25.25
C MET A 238 45.07 -10.56 -26.65
N ALA A 239 45.10 -9.65 -27.62
CA ALA A 239 45.20 -9.86 -29.05
C ALA A 239 46.40 -10.73 -29.51
N GLU A 240 46.20 -11.47 -30.61
CA GLU A 240 47.18 -11.66 -31.69
C GLU A 240 46.42 -12.08 -32.96
N GLN A 241 46.83 -11.54 -34.11
CA GLN A 241 46.14 -11.54 -35.40
C GLN A 241 46.48 -12.77 -36.25
N THR A 242 45.50 -13.38 -36.95
CA THR A 242 45.70 -13.96 -38.31
C THR A 242 44.37 -14.16 -39.06
N PRO A 243 44.26 -13.91 -40.38
CA PRO A 243 43.00 -13.99 -41.12
C PRO A 243 42.87 -15.22 -42.04
N ALA A 244 41.71 -15.90 -42.04
CA ALA A 244 41.18 -16.66 -43.18
C ALA A 244 39.68 -17.03 -43.01
N GLN A 245 38.88 -16.74 -44.04
CA GLN A 245 37.43 -16.97 -44.25
C GLN A 245 37.10 -18.45 -44.65
N PRO A 246 35.83 -18.83 -44.97
CA PRO A 246 34.50 -18.57 -44.38
C PRO A 246 33.63 -19.86 -44.25
N GLN A 247 32.38 -19.70 -43.78
CA GLN A 247 31.20 -20.58 -43.93
C GLN A 247 30.77 -21.44 -42.72
N GLY A 248 29.91 -20.83 -41.92
CA GLY A 248 28.92 -21.49 -41.08
C GLY A 248 27.99 -20.40 -40.57
N GLN A 249 26.73 -20.37 -41.02
CA GLN A 249 25.76 -19.36 -40.61
C GLN A 249 25.61 -19.41 -39.08
N PRO A 250 25.93 -18.35 -38.33
CA PRO A 250 25.59 -18.32 -36.92
C PRO A 250 24.09 -18.04 -36.85
N ALA A 251 23.34 -18.99 -36.31
CA ALA A 251 21.99 -18.74 -35.82
C ALA A 251 22.05 -17.47 -34.97
N LYS A 252 21.34 -16.42 -35.41
CA LYS A 252 21.23 -15.16 -34.68
C LYS A 252 20.62 -15.51 -33.32
N ARG A 253 21.45 -15.70 -32.30
CA ARG A 253 21.01 -15.61 -30.90
C ARG A 253 20.36 -14.24 -30.79
N ILE A 254 19.05 -14.23 -30.59
CA ILE A 254 18.29 -13.01 -30.32
C ILE A 254 18.87 -12.51 -29.01
N VAL A 255 19.76 -11.51 -29.10
CA VAL A 255 20.25 -10.80 -27.93
C VAL A 255 19.01 -10.15 -27.33
N PRO A 256 18.64 -10.45 -26.08
CA PRO A 256 17.52 -9.78 -25.44
C PRO A 256 17.77 -8.29 -25.53
N THR A 257 16.86 -7.55 -26.14
CA THR A 257 16.93 -6.10 -26.24
C THR A 257 17.07 -5.57 -24.83
N ARG A 258 18.26 -5.10 -24.46
CA ARG A 258 18.51 -4.58 -23.12
C ARG A 258 17.54 -3.43 -22.88
N LEU A 259 16.67 -3.58 -21.88
CA LEU A 259 15.71 -2.56 -21.49
C LEU A 259 16.46 -1.26 -21.17
N ASP A 260 15.82 -0.12 -21.46
CA ASP A 260 16.43 1.19 -21.18
C ASP A 260 16.71 1.31 -19.67
N LYS A 261 17.87 1.87 -19.31
CA LYS A 261 18.31 1.97 -17.91
C LYS A 261 17.26 2.66 -17.04
N ARG A 262 16.63 3.70 -17.58
CA ARG A 262 15.55 4.44 -16.89
C ARG A 262 14.33 3.56 -16.61
N GLN A 263 13.96 2.67 -17.54
CA GLN A 263 12.85 1.75 -17.34
C GLN A 263 13.16 0.72 -16.26
N VAL A 264 14.40 0.24 -16.21
CA VAL A 264 14.85 -0.69 -15.17
C VAL A 264 14.86 0.00 -13.80
N GLU A 265 15.43 1.20 -13.70
CA GLU A 265 15.43 2.01 -12.47
C GLU A 265 14.02 2.31 -11.98
N GLN A 266 13.12 2.71 -12.89
CA GLN A 266 11.72 2.94 -12.57
C GLN A 266 11.06 1.68 -12.00
N ARG A 267 11.29 0.51 -12.62
CA ARG A 267 10.72 -0.75 -12.15
C ARG A 267 11.24 -1.13 -10.76
N ILE A 268 12.55 -0.95 -10.53
CA ILE A 268 13.16 -1.20 -9.21
C ILE A 268 12.51 -0.32 -8.15
N GLU A 269 12.34 0.98 -8.44
CA GLU A 269 11.74 1.91 -7.48
C GLU A 269 10.26 1.59 -7.23
N GLU A 270 9.51 1.21 -8.26
CA GLU A 270 8.10 0.80 -8.10
C GLU A 270 7.97 -0.50 -7.29
N ASP A 271 8.86 -1.47 -7.48
CA ASP A 271 8.88 -2.71 -6.69
C ASP A 271 9.31 -2.46 -5.25
N ARG A 272 10.29 -1.57 -5.03
CA ARG A 272 10.69 -1.12 -3.69
C ARG A 272 9.52 -0.47 -2.96
N GLU A 273 8.80 0.40 -3.65
CA GLU A 273 7.66 1.11 -3.11
C GLU A 273 6.47 0.17 -2.83
N ARG A 274 6.26 -0.87 -3.65
CA ARG A 274 5.32 -1.96 -3.33
C ARG A 274 5.71 -2.69 -2.05
N HIS A 275 6.96 -3.15 -1.98
CA HIS A 275 7.44 -3.93 -0.85
C HIS A 275 7.42 -3.11 0.46
N LYS A 276 7.73 -1.82 0.37
CA LYS A 276 7.62 -0.90 1.49
C LYS A 276 6.18 -0.87 2.03
N ARG A 277 5.18 -0.65 1.17
CA ARG A 277 3.76 -0.64 1.56
C ARG A 277 3.28 -1.96 2.16
N GLU A 278 3.73 -3.08 1.62
CA GLU A 278 3.37 -4.40 2.16
C GLU A 278 3.87 -4.60 3.60
N ARG A 279 4.97 -3.93 3.97
CA ARG A 279 5.50 -3.97 5.34
C ARG A 279 4.89 -2.93 6.27
N GLU A 280 4.32 -1.83 5.73
CA GLU A 280 3.69 -0.76 6.51
C GLU A 280 2.51 -1.25 7.37
N SER A 281 1.85 -2.36 6.99
CA SER A 281 0.73 -2.91 7.76
C SER A 281 1.10 -4.04 8.73
N ILE A 282 2.36 -4.49 8.77
CA ILE A 282 2.76 -5.66 9.57
C ILE A 282 2.63 -5.38 11.08
N TRP A 283 2.97 -4.16 11.50
CA TRP A 283 2.88 -3.73 12.90
C TRP A 283 1.46 -3.28 13.29
N ALA A 284 0.50 -3.23 12.36
CA ALA A 284 -0.86 -2.86 12.68
C ALA A 284 -1.51 -3.91 13.59
N VAL A 285 -2.19 -3.44 14.63
CA VAL A 285 -2.95 -4.28 15.55
C VAL A 285 -4.42 -4.31 15.10
N PRO A 286 -5.05 -5.49 14.99
CA PRO A 286 -6.46 -5.60 14.65
C PRO A 286 -7.35 -4.92 15.71
N LYS A 287 -8.47 -4.35 15.26
CA LYS A 287 -9.45 -3.75 16.17
C LYS A 287 -10.33 -4.83 16.78
N GLY A 288 -10.49 -4.80 18.10
CA GLY A 288 -11.35 -5.72 18.83
C GLY A 288 -10.96 -5.76 20.29
N ASP A 289 -11.88 -6.15 21.16
CA ASP A 289 -11.55 -6.41 22.56
C ASP A 289 -10.63 -7.64 22.63
N GLY A 290 -9.53 -7.56 23.38
CA GLY A 290 -8.53 -8.63 23.49
C GLY A 290 -7.64 -8.88 22.26
N ALA A 291 -7.91 -8.28 21.10
CA ALA A 291 -7.23 -8.62 19.85
C ALA A 291 -5.72 -8.32 19.86
N GLU A 292 -5.28 -7.30 20.60
CA GLU A 292 -3.87 -7.02 20.83
C GLU A 292 -3.20 -8.09 21.69
N MET A 293 -3.86 -8.49 22.78
CA MET A 293 -3.37 -9.49 23.72
C MET A 293 -3.25 -10.85 23.04
N ASP A 294 -4.26 -11.27 22.27
CA ASP A 294 -4.23 -12.54 21.55
C ASP A 294 -3.08 -12.57 20.52
N LYS A 295 -2.91 -11.48 19.76
CA LYS A 295 -1.81 -11.35 18.80
C LYS A 295 -0.45 -11.44 19.51
N LEU A 296 -0.26 -10.70 20.60
CA LEU A 296 0.97 -10.77 21.38
C LEU A 296 1.20 -12.18 21.94
N TRP A 297 0.16 -12.84 22.45
CA TRP A 297 0.26 -14.19 22.99
C TRP A 297 0.70 -15.22 21.95
N GLU A 298 0.21 -15.10 20.71
CA GLU A 298 0.59 -15.97 19.61
C GLU A 298 1.98 -15.66 19.02
N GLU A 299 2.38 -14.38 18.99
CA GLU A 299 3.61 -13.93 18.35
C GLU A 299 4.81 -13.82 19.31
N THR A 300 4.60 -13.86 20.63
CA THR A 300 5.68 -13.76 21.63
C THR A 300 6.61 -14.96 21.49
N SER A 301 7.88 -14.69 21.17
CA SER A 301 8.92 -15.69 21.13
C SER A 301 9.35 -16.09 22.55
N ASP A 302 9.96 -17.27 22.67
CA ASP A 302 10.62 -17.68 23.91
C ASP A 302 11.74 -16.70 24.28
N PHE A 303 11.97 -16.54 25.57
CA PHE A 303 13.03 -15.69 26.12
C PHE A 303 14.41 -16.17 25.63
N GLY A 304 15.16 -15.24 25.03
CA GLY A 304 16.46 -15.51 24.40
C GLY A 304 17.62 -14.71 25.00
N GLU A 305 18.80 -14.89 24.41
CA GLU A 305 20.03 -14.19 24.79
C GLU A 305 19.93 -12.67 24.53
N ASP A 306 19.25 -12.27 23.45
CA ASP A 306 19.05 -10.85 23.14
C ASP A 306 18.17 -10.15 24.19
N ASP A 307 17.20 -10.85 24.78
CA ASP A 307 16.33 -10.32 25.84
C ASP A 307 17.12 -10.12 27.15
N ASP A 308 17.96 -11.09 27.52
CA ASP A 308 18.83 -11.00 28.70
C ASP A 308 19.83 -9.85 28.59
N ARG A 309 20.40 -9.65 27.38
CA ARG A 309 21.27 -8.51 27.09
C ARG A 309 20.51 -7.19 27.20
N LEU A 310 19.32 -7.09 26.60
CA LEU A 310 18.50 -5.87 26.67
C LEU A 310 18.17 -5.49 28.12
N ILE A 311 17.76 -6.46 28.94
CA ILE A 311 17.46 -6.23 30.37
C ILE A 311 18.70 -5.77 31.14
N THR A 312 19.87 -6.36 30.85
CA THR A 312 21.12 -5.99 31.52
C THR A 312 21.55 -4.57 31.16
N GLU A 313 21.43 -4.19 29.88
CA GLU A 313 21.73 -2.84 29.40
C GLU A 313 20.75 -1.80 29.99
N GLU A 314 19.44 -2.07 29.96
CA GLU A 314 18.42 -1.19 30.53
C GLU A 314 18.60 -0.99 32.05
N ASN A 315 18.96 -2.05 32.80
CA ASN A 315 19.26 -1.94 34.23
C ASN A 315 20.49 -1.06 34.50
N ALA A 316 21.54 -1.21 33.69
CA ALA A 316 22.75 -0.38 33.82
C ALA A 316 22.48 1.09 33.52
N ASP A 317 21.65 1.37 32.50
CA ASP A 317 21.21 2.72 32.16
C ASP A 317 20.34 3.31 33.28
N PHE A 318 19.42 2.52 33.85
CA PHE A 318 18.59 2.92 34.98
C PHE A 318 19.42 3.26 36.22
N ASP A 319 20.39 2.41 36.58
CA ASP A 319 21.29 2.67 37.71
C ASP A 319 22.09 3.96 37.51
N THR A 320 22.60 4.17 36.29
CA THR A 320 23.33 5.39 35.92
C THR A 320 22.44 6.64 36.03
N GLU A 321 21.22 6.59 35.50
CA GLU A 321 20.28 7.70 35.60
C GLU A 321 19.93 7.99 37.05
N MET A 322 19.71 6.96 37.87
CA MET A 322 19.40 7.12 39.28
C MET A 322 20.55 7.77 40.06
N GLU A 323 21.80 7.39 39.80
CA GLU A 323 22.98 8.03 40.40
C GLU A 323 23.09 9.51 40.01
N MET A 324 22.74 9.85 38.76
CA MET A 324 22.72 11.23 38.28
C MET A 324 21.63 12.08 38.94
N GLN A 325 20.49 11.49 39.30
CA GLN A 325 19.37 12.16 39.95
C GLN A 325 19.49 12.31 41.47
N LEU A 326 20.49 11.68 42.11
CA LEU A 326 20.73 11.84 43.54
C LEU A 326 20.96 13.33 43.90
N CYS A 327 20.16 13.84 44.82
CA CYS A 327 20.36 15.19 45.36
C CYS A 327 21.66 15.25 46.18
N SER A 328 22.22 16.46 46.36
CA SER A 328 23.50 16.66 47.05
C SER A 328 23.54 16.07 48.47
N HIS A 329 22.42 16.05 49.18
CA HIS A 329 22.31 15.44 50.51
C HIS A 329 22.41 13.90 50.48
N GLN A 330 21.87 13.26 49.44
CA GLN A 330 21.95 11.81 49.27
C GLN A 330 23.32 11.38 48.74
N ARG A 331 23.96 12.17 47.87
CA ARG A 331 25.37 11.94 47.49
C ARG A 331 26.31 12.04 48.69
N ALA A 332 26.09 13.03 49.55
CA ALA A 332 26.85 13.17 50.79
C ALA A 332 26.59 12.02 51.79
N ALA A 333 25.35 11.51 51.88
CA ALA A 333 25.01 10.36 52.73
C ALA A 333 25.60 9.03 52.23
N ASN A 334 25.78 8.87 50.92
CA ASN A 334 26.43 7.71 50.29
C ASN A 334 27.98 7.76 50.36
N GLY A 335 28.55 8.72 51.11
CA GLY A 335 29.99 8.80 51.36
C GLY A 335 30.80 9.47 50.26
N ASP A 336 30.14 10.06 49.25
CA ASP A 336 30.81 10.77 48.16
C ASP A 336 31.11 12.20 48.61
N HIS A 337 32.12 12.33 49.49
CA HIS A 337 32.66 13.61 49.92
C HIS A 337 33.79 14.01 48.98
N ARG A 338 33.47 14.85 47.99
CA ARG A 338 34.46 15.50 47.15
C ARG A 338 34.91 16.83 47.73
#